data_AF-A0A2T3GCB4-F1
#
_entry.id   AF-A0A2T3GCB4-F1
#
_cell.length_a   1.000
_cell.length_b   1.000
_cell.length_c   1.000
_cell.angle_alpha   90.00
_cell.angle_beta   90.00
_cell.angle_gamma   90.00
#
_symmetry.space_group_name_H-M   'P 1'
#
loop_
_entity.id
_entity.type
_entity.pdbx_description
1 polymer ?
#
loop_
_entity_poly.entity_id
_entity_poly.type
_entity_poly.pdbx_seq_one_letter_code
_entity_poly.pdbx_strand_id
1 'polypeptide(L)'
;MPEARDWELVFRGVDASAADGVAVTSACRGIDADVAYDAATLSVVVRVAGVASADGLVVTFDAGLPFADYPMAEDAFAVLKDAQMLYLTKEKAYAMVRELGADALPALHTIEDLHGVDESRENDSHMPQPVIQALAEVLTRC
;
A
#
# COMPACT_ATOMS: atom_id res chain seq x y z
N MET A 1 31.15 3.60 22.37
CA MET A 1 30.19 3.45 21.25
C MET A 1 30.98 3.13 19.98
N PRO A 2 30.41 2.40 19.01
CA PRO A 2 31.07 2.14 17.73
C PRO A 2 31.35 3.44 16.99
N GLU A 3 32.50 3.55 16.32
CA GLU A 3 32.86 4.75 15.54
C GLU A 3 32.04 4.88 14.26
N ALA A 4 31.63 3.76 13.67
CA ALA A 4 30.77 3.69 12.49
C ALA A 4 29.61 2.70 12.69
N ARG A 5 28.54 2.88 11.91
CA ARG A 5 27.33 2.05 11.88
C ARG A 5 26.89 1.78 10.47
N ASP A 6 26.31 0.60 10.31
CA ASP A 6 25.60 0.22 9.10
C ASP A 6 24.10 0.48 9.29
N TRP A 7 23.46 0.96 8.24
CA TRP A 7 22.05 1.36 8.24
C TRP A 7 21.30 0.60 7.16
N GLU A 8 20.11 0.12 7.51
CA GLU A 8 19.11 -0.38 6.57
C GLU A 8 17.85 0.46 6.74
N LEU A 9 17.42 1.13 5.67
CA LEU A 9 16.19 1.90 5.63
C LEU A 9 15.20 1.19 4.72
N VAL A 10 13.99 0.96 5.22
CA VAL A 10 12.93 0.27 4.48
C VAL A 10 11.76 1.23 4.30
N PHE A 11 11.48 1.59 3.05
CA PHE A 11 10.35 2.41 2.65
C PHE A 11 9.28 1.47 2.08
N ARG A 12 8.10 1.41 2.71
CA ARG A 12 7.03 0.45 2.35
C ARG A 12 5.88 1.12 1.60
N GLY A 13 5.20 0.35 0.76
CA GLY A 13 4.04 0.81 -0.03
C GLY A 13 4.44 1.75 -1.16
N VAL A 14 5.68 1.68 -1.63
CA VAL A 14 6.24 2.58 -2.63
C VAL A 14 6.39 1.86 -3.96
N ASP A 15 6.18 2.57 -5.05
CA ASP A 15 6.32 2.04 -6.40
C ASP A 15 7.78 1.70 -6.70
N ALA A 16 8.00 0.74 -7.61
CA ALA A 16 9.34 0.31 -8.00
C ALA A 16 10.21 1.45 -8.56
N SER A 17 9.59 2.47 -9.17
CA SER A 17 10.30 3.68 -9.65
C SER A 17 10.99 4.48 -8.55
N ALA A 18 10.60 4.29 -7.27
CA ALA A 18 11.28 4.91 -6.14
C ALA A 18 12.69 4.32 -5.90
N ALA A 19 13.02 3.17 -6.48
CA ALA A 19 14.39 2.63 -6.43
C ALA A 19 15.33 3.34 -7.42
N ASP A 20 14.79 4.08 -8.39
CA ASP A 20 15.55 4.81 -9.39
C ASP A 20 15.95 6.20 -8.86
N GLY A 21 17.20 6.60 -9.06
CA GLY A 21 17.66 7.94 -8.67
C GLY A 21 17.74 8.17 -7.15
N VAL A 22 18.08 7.12 -6.38
CA VAL A 22 18.34 7.23 -4.94
C VAL A 22 19.76 7.74 -4.71
N ALA A 23 19.88 8.85 -3.99
CA ALA A 23 21.16 9.40 -3.56
C ALA A 23 21.25 9.45 -2.04
N VAL A 24 22.36 8.95 -1.50
CA VAL A 24 22.62 8.98 -0.05
C VAL A 24 23.76 9.95 0.23
N THR A 25 23.55 10.84 1.19
CA THR A 25 24.58 11.76 1.66
C THR A 25 24.75 11.70 3.18
N SER A 26 25.98 11.81 3.64
CA SER A 26 26.32 11.99 5.05
C SER A 26 27.39 13.06 5.19
N ALA A 27 27.23 13.95 6.17
CA ALA A 27 28.10 15.12 6.34
C ALA A 27 28.35 15.90 5.02
N CYS A 28 27.31 16.05 4.20
CA CYS A 28 27.34 16.68 2.87
C CYS A 28 28.22 15.97 1.82
N ARG A 29 28.55 14.68 2.02
CA ARG A 29 29.28 13.85 1.05
C ARG A 29 28.39 12.72 0.55
N GLY A 30 28.46 12.42 -0.74
CA GLY A 30 27.80 11.24 -1.32
C GLY A 30 28.43 9.96 -0.79
N ILE A 31 27.60 8.99 -0.43
CA ILE A 31 28.01 7.65 0.00
C ILE A 31 27.34 6.63 -0.92
N ASP A 32 28.09 5.59 -1.28
CA ASP A 32 27.54 4.46 -2.02
C ASP A 32 26.50 3.71 -1.16
N ALA A 33 25.35 3.46 -1.75
CA ALA A 33 24.27 2.71 -1.13
C ALA A 33 23.87 1.54 -2.02
N ASP A 34 23.59 0.40 -1.40
CA ASP A 34 22.93 -0.72 -2.05
C ASP A 34 21.42 -0.48 -1.98
N VAL A 35 20.78 -0.37 -3.14
CA VAL A 35 19.34 -0.07 -3.26
C VAL A 35 18.68 -1.24 -3.96
N ALA A 36 17.70 -1.83 -3.30
CA ALA A 36 16.94 -2.96 -3.81
C ALA A 36 15.44 -2.72 -3.65
N TYR A 37 14.65 -3.23 -4.59
CA TYR A 37 13.20 -3.25 -4.49
C TYR A 37 12.69 -4.66 -4.18
N ASP A 38 11.89 -4.80 -3.13
CA ASP A 38 11.16 -6.01 -2.78
C ASP A 38 9.71 -5.88 -3.26
N ALA A 39 9.37 -6.60 -4.33
CA ALA A 39 8.03 -6.60 -4.90
C ALA A 39 7.00 -7.35 -4.02
N ALA A 40 7.43 -8.27 -3.15
CA ALA A 40 6.51 -8.99 -2.28
C ALA A 40 5.95 -8.10 -1.17
N THR A 41 6.75 -7.13 -0.70
CA THR A 41 6.34 -6.16 0.34
C THR A 41 6.16 -4.74 -0.18
N LEU A 42 6.26 -4.53 -1.50
CA LEU A 42 6.22 -3.22 -2.16
C LEU A 42 7.15 -2.22 -1.49
N SER A 43 8.41 -2.61 -1.32
CA SER A 43 9.35 -1.87 -0.48
C SER A 43 10.66 -1.57 -1.18
N VAL A 44 11.15 -0.34 -1.03
CA VAL A 44 12.54 0.01 -1.35
C VAL A 44 13.38 -0.16 -0.09
N VAL A 45 14.48 -0.91 -0.22
CA VAL A 45 15.46 -1.13 0.84
C VAL A 45 16.76 -0.42 0.45
N VAL A 46 17.20 0.53 1.28
CA VAL A 46 18.45 1.27 1.10
C VAL A 46 19.42 0.84 2.20
N ARG A 47 20.54 0.23 1.81
CA ARG A 47 21.60 -0.22 2.71
C ARG A 47 22.84 0.64 2.56
N VAL A 48 23.34 1.15 3.67
CA VAL A 48 24.49 2.04 3.71
C VAL A 48 25.43 1.56 4.80
N ALA A 49 26.68 1.28 4.44
CA ALA A 49 27.69 0.80 5.38
C ALA A 49 28.63 1.93 5.81
N GLY A 50 29.19 1.81 7.01
CA GLY A 50 30.33 2.63 7.44
C GLY A 50 30.02 4.12 7.70
N VAL A 51 28.78 4.46 8.07
CA VAL A 51 28.41 5.84 8.41
C VAL A 51 28.92 6.15 9.82
N ALA A 52 29.67 7.24 9.97
CA ALA A 52 30.18 7.65 11.29
C ALA A 52 29.03 7.88 12.27
N SER A 53 29.13 7.35 13.49
CA SER A 53 28.05 7.44 14.50
C SER A 53 27.66 8.87 14.88
N ALA A 54 28.53 9.84 14.60
CA ALA A 54 28.32 11.27 14.89
C ALA A 54 27.67 12.03 13.73
N ASP A 55 27.62 11.44 12.53
CA ASP A 55 27.13 12.09 11.32
C ASP A 55 25.66 11.74 11.05
N GLY A 56 24.94 12.69 10.44
CA GLY A 56 23.59 12.47 9.94
C GLY A 56 23.60 11.74 8.60
N LEU A 57 22.51 11.03 8.29
CA LEU A 57 22.26 10.38 7.01
C LEU A 57 21.06 11.04 6.35
N VAL A 58 21.20 11.42 5.08
CA VAL A 58 20.12 11.98 4.25
C VAL A 58 19.98 11.11 3.00
N VAL A 59 18.79 10.60 2.78
CA VAL A 59 18.43 9.83 1.58
C VAL A 59 17.48 10.68 0.75
N THR A 60 17.83 10.90 -0.51
CA THR A 60 17.08 11.70 -1.47
C THR A 60 16.59 10.81 -2.59
N PHE A 61 15.35 11.02 -3.02
CA PHE A 61 14.70 10.30 -4.11
C PHE A 61 14.33 11.31 -5.20
N ASP A 62 14.91 11.18 -6.40
CA ASP A 62 14.70 12.13 -7.49
C ASP A 62 13.22 12.21 -7.94
N ALA A 63 12.56 11.04 -8.01
CA ALA A 63 11.14 10.93 -8.35
C ALA A 63 10.21 11.10 -7.12
N GLY A 64 10.76 11.34 -5.94
CA GLY A 64 10.03 11.22 -4.68
C GLY A 64 9.74 9.77 -4.30
N LEU A 65 8.73 9.57 -3.45
CA LEU A 65 8.27 8.25 -3.01
C LEU A 65 6.83 8.02 -3.51
N PRO A 66 6.63 7.76 -4.82
CA PRO A 66 5.32 7.40 -5.35
C PRO A 66 4.79 6.15 -4.65
N PHE A 67 3.49 6.12 -4.36
CA PHE A 67 2.83 4.94 -3.82
C PHE A 67 2.73 3.85 -4.90
N ALA A 68 3.00 2.60 -4.53
CA ALA A 68 2.77 1.46 -5.42
C ALA A 68 1.27 1.25 -5.64
N ASP A 69 0.89 0.83 -6.85
CA ASP A 69 -0.41 0.23 -7.06
C ASP A 69 -0.45 -1.12 -6.32
N TYR A 70 -1.36 -1.26 -5.36
CA TYR A 70 -1.50 -2.49 -4.58
C TYR A 70 -1.95 -3.64 -5.52
N PRO A 71 -1.20 -4.75 -5.66
CA PRO A 71 -1.61 -5.88 -6.49
C PRO A 71 -2.92 -6.50 -5.99
N MET A 72 -3.16 -6.44 -4.67
CA MET A 72 -4.44 -6.81 -4.06
C MET A 72 -5.61 -5.95 -4.55
N ALA A 73 -5.38 -4.70 -4.96
CA ALA A 73 -6.43 -3.86 -5.52
C ALA A 73 -6.87 -4.37 -6.90
N GLU A 74 -5.95 -4.85 -7.74
CA GLU A 74 -6.31 -5.47 -9.02
C GLU A 74 -7.09 -6.77 -8.82
N ASP A 75 -6.64 -7.62 -7.90
CA ASP A 75 -7.35 -8.86 -7.55
C ASP A 75 -8.74 -8.57 -6.94
N ALA A 76 -8.82 -7.58 -6.04
CA ALA A 76 -10.09 -7.12 -5.49
C ALA A 76 -10.99 -6.53 -6.58
N PHE A 77 -10.43 -5.79 -7.54
CA PHE A 77 -11.16 -5.27 -8.68
C PHE A 77 -11.74 -6.40 -9.54
N ALA A 78 -10.99 -7.47 -9.79
CA ALA A 78 -11.48 -8.63 -10.51
C ALA A 78 -12.67 -9.28 -9.79
N VAL A 79 -12.57 -9.48 -8.46
CA VAL A 79 -13.68 -10.00 -7.63
C VAL A 79 -14.91 -9.09 -7.68
N LEU A 80 -14.72 -7.77 -7.53
CA LEU A 80 -15.80 -6.78 -7.54
C LEU A 80 -16.46 -6.67 -8.92
N LYS A 81 -15.68 -6.76 -10.00
CA LYS A 81 -16.17 -6.72 -11.38
C LYS A 81 -17.16 -7.85 -11.63
N ASP A 82 -16.85 -9.06 -11.20
CA ASP A 82 -17.67 -10.26 -11.44
C ASP A 82 -18.84 -10.41 -10.46
N ALA A 83 -18.81 -9.70 -9.32
CA ALA A 83 -19.87 -9.72 -8.33
C ALA A 83 -21.22 -9.22 -8.89
N GLN A 84 -22.31 -9.94 -8.62
CA GLN A 84 -23.68 -9.49 -8.92
C GLN A 84 -24.19 -8.59 -7.78
N MET A 85 -23.80 -7.32 -7.80
CA MET A 85 -24.23 -6.28 -6.85
C MET A 85 -24.24 -4.90 -7.51
N LEU A 86 -24.84 -3.91 -6.83
CA LEU A 86 -24.95 -2.54 -7.35
C LEU A 86 -23.57 -1.95 -7.68
N TYR A 87 -23.49 -1.26 -8.81
CA TYR A 87 -22.25 -0.65 -9.30
C TYR A 87 -21.67 0.35 -8.30
N LEU A 88 -22.53 1.14 -7.65
CA LEU A 88 -22.11 2.10 -6.62
C LEU A 88 -21.44 1.42 -5.42
N THR A 89 -21.86 0.22 -5.06
CA THR A 89 -21.25 -0.60 -4.00
C THR A 89 -19.85 -1.05 -4.40
N LYS A 90 -19.67 -1.43 -5.68
CA LYS A 90 -18.36 -1.83 -6.25
C LYS A 90 -17.36 -0.69 -6.20
N GLU A 91 -17.76 0.50 -6.65
CA GLU A 91 -16.89 1.69 -6.65
C GLU A 91 -16.44 2.06 -5.24
N LYS A 92 -17.36 2.05 -4.27
CA LYS A 92 -17.04 2.33 -2.86
C LYS A 92 -16.11 1.29 -2.25
N ALA A 93 -16.38 0.00 -2.50
CA ALA A 93 -15.55 -1.10 -2.03
C ALA A 93 -14.13 -1.01 -2.61
N TYR A 94 -14.03 -0.73 -3.92
CA TYR A 94 -12.75 -0.58 -4.58
C TYR A 94 -11.96 0.62 -4.07
N ALA A 95 -12.63 1.77 -3.83
CA ALA A 95 -12.00 2.93 -3.21
C ALA A 95 -11.45 2.62 -1.81
N MET A 96 -12.22 1.92 -0.97
CA MET A 96 -11.76 1.51 0.36
C MET A 96 -10.57 0.55 0.30
N VAL A 97 -10.57 -0.41 -0.63
CA VAL A 97 -9.43 -1.32 -0.82
C VAL A 97 -8.18 -0.56 -1.30
N ARG A 98 -8.34 0.43 -2.19
CA ARG A 98 -7.21 1.25 -2.65
C ARG A 98 -6.64 2.16 -1.56
N GLU A 99 -7.49 2.68 -0.67
CA GLU A 99 -7.07 3.58 0.40
C GLU A 99 -6.52 2.83 1.63
N LEU A 100 -7.11 1.69 1.99
CA LEU A 100 -6.84 1.00 3.26
C LEU A 100 -6.17 -0.38 3.10
N GLY A 101 -6.12 -0.94 1.89
CA GLY A 101 -5.53 -2.27 1.64
C GLY A 101 -6.21 -3.36 2.49
N ALA A 102 -5.42 -4.17 3.20
CA ALA A 102 -5.93 -5.24 4.07
C ALA A 102 -6.80 -4.73 5.23
N ASP A 103 -6.56 -3.49 5.69
CA ASP A 103 -7.35 -2.85 6.74
C ASP A 103 -8.73 -2.41 6.25
N ALA A 104 -9.03 -2.55 4.95
CA ALA A 104 -10.37 -2.30 4.41
C ALA A 104 -11.40 -3.34 4.88
N LEU A 105 -10.97 -4.54 5.30
CA LEU A 105 -11.88 -5.66 5.58
C LEU A 105 -13.00 -5.35 6.59
N PRO A 106 -12.70 -4.75 7.76
CA PRO A 106 -13.74 -4.32 8.69
C PRO A 106 -14.70 -3.29 8.08
N ALA A 107 -14.19 -2.38 7.24
CA ALA A 107 -15.01 -1.35 6.59
C ALA A 107 -15.93 -1.93 5.50
N LEU A 108 -15.48 -2.96 4.78
CA LEU A 108 -16.31 -3.67 3.79
C LEU A 108 -17.54 -4.33 4.44
N HIS A 109 -17.40 -4.86 5.66
CA HIS A 109 -18.52 -5.40 6.44
C HIS A 109 -19.54 -4.34 6.88
N THR A 110 -19.15 -3.06 6.91
CA THR A 110 -20.04 -1.94 7.26
C THR A 110 -20.74 -1.33 6.07
N ILE A 111 -20.58 -1.88 4.86
CA ILE A 111 -21.44 -1.58 3.70
C ILE A 111 -22.77 -2.36 3.84
N GLU A 112 -23.31 -2.30 5.05
CA GLU A 112 -24.67 -2.64 5.42
C GLU A 112 -25.27 -1.31 5.89
N ASP A 113 -26.41 -0.91 5.34
CA ASP A 113 -27.14 0.32 5.68
C ASP A 113 -26.60 1.66 5.17
N LEU A 114 -27.05 2.02 3.96
CA LEU A 114 -27.57 3.38 3.75
C LEU A 114 -29.09 3.36 3.95
N HIS A 115 -29.52 3.14 5.20
CA HIS A 115 -30.90 3.46 5.61
C HIS A 115 -31.05 4.99 5.69
N GLY A 116 -31.41 5.60 4.57
CA GLY A 116 -32.13 6.86 4.56
C GLY A 116 -33.63 6.57 4.65
N VAL A 117 -34.33 7.25 5.56
CA VAL A 117 -35.78 7.13 5.78
C VAL A 117 -36.54 7.65 4.54
N ASP A 118 -36.62 6.84 3.48
CA ASP A 118 -37.54 7.07 2.36
C ASP A 118 -37.83 5.76 1.60
N GLU A 119 -39.09 5.58 1.20
CA GLU A 119 -39.77 4.32 0.93
C GLU A 119 -39.45 3.70 -0.45
N SER A 120 -38.18 3.68 -0.88
CA SER A 120 -37.78 3.09 -2.18
C SER A 120 -36.96 1.81 -2.00
N ARG A 121 -37.65 0.67 -1.96
CA ARG A 121 -37.07 -0.69 -1.84
C ARG A 121 -36.29 -1.16 -3.09
N GLU A 122 -35.94 -0.26 -4.01
CA GLU A 122 -35.34 -0.59 -5.32
C GLU A 122 -33.81 -0.42 -5.36
N ASN A 123 -33.18 0.09 -4.30
CA ASN A 123 -31.74 0.33 -4.22
C ASN A 123 -31.06 -0.41 -3.05
N ASP A 124 -31.39 -1.69 -2.84
CA ASP A 124 -30.70 -2.54 -1.87
C ASP A 124 -29.21 -2.68 -2.25
N SER A 125 -28.36 -1.85 -1.65
CA SER A 125 -26.90 -1.86 -1.83
C SER A 125 -26.24 -2.63 -0.69
N HIS A 126 -26.56 -3.92 -0.58
CA HIS A 126 -25.87 -4.84 0.31
C HIS A 126 -24.71 -5.50 -0.44
N MET A 127 -23.52 -5.54 0.17
CA MET A 127 -22.43 -6.36 -0.34
C MET A 127 -22.69 -7.82 0.01
N PRO A 128 -22.87 -8.74 -0.96
CA PRO A 128 -23.13 -10.13 -0.65
C PRO A 128 -22.02 -10.75 0.21
N GLN A 129 -22.39 -11.48 1.27
CA GLN A 129 -21.42 -12.16 2.14
C GLN A 129 -20.36 -13.00 1.38
N PRO A 130 -20.70 -13.73 0.28
CA PRO A 130 -19.70 -14.43 -0.51
C PRO A 130 -18.65 -13.51 -1.16
N VAL A 131 -19.03 -12.27 -1.51
CA VAL A 131 -18.12 -11.26 -2.07
C VAL A 131 -17.18 -10.74 -0.98
N ILE A 132 -17.69 -10.52 0.24
CA ILE A 132 -16.84 -10.13 1.39
C ILE A 132 -15.83 -11.24 1.69
N GLN A 133 -16.23 -12.51 1.67
CA GLN A 133 -15.33 -13.63 1.86
C GLN A 133 -14.26 -13.73 0.76
N ALA A 134 -14.64 -13.56 -0.51
CA ALA A 134 -13.69 -13.56 -1.63
C ALA A 134 -12.68 -12.40 -1.52
N LEU A 135 -13.14 -11.21 -1.09
CA LEU A 135 -12.25 -10.08 -0.81
C LEU A 135 -11.36 -10.33 0.41
N ALA A 136 -11.88 -10.98 1.45
CA ALA A 136 -11.07 -11.39 2.60
C ALA A 136 -9.94 -12.32 2.20
N GLU A 137 -10.21 -13.29 1.32
CA GLU A 137 -9.17 -14.18 0.80
C GLU A 137 -8.10 -13.43 0.00
N VAL A 138 -8.48 -12.47 -0.84
CA VAL A 138 -7.52 -11.63 -1.59
C VAL A 138 -6.68 -10.78 -0.65
N LEU A 139 -7.33 -10.10 0.29
CA LEU A 139 -6.71 -9.12 1.18
C LEU A 139 -5.86 -9.75 2.29
N THR A 140 -6.04 -11.03 2.57
CA THR A 140 -5.26 -11.77 3.58
C THR A 140 -4.26 -12.76 2.99
N ARG A 141 -4.16 -12.85 1.65
CA ARG A 141 -3.17 -13.68 0.96
C ARG A 141 -1.80 -12.99 1.07
N CYS A 142 -1.11 -13.26 2.18
CA CYS A 142 0.31 -12.95 2.40
C CYS A 142 1.21 -14.11 2.00
#